data_AF-A0A518C9A4-F1
#
_entry.id   AF-A0A518C9A4-F1
#
_cell.length_a   1.000
_cell.length_b   1.000
_cell.length_c   1.000
_cell.angle_alpha   90.00
_cell.angle_beta   90.00
_cell.angle_gamma   90.00
#
_symmetry.space_group_name_H-M   'P 1'
#
loop_
_entity.id
_entity.type
_entity.pdbx_description
1 polymer ?
#
loop_
_entity_poly.entity_id
_entity_poly.type
_entity_poly.pdbx_seq_one_letter_code
_entity_poly.pdbx_strand_id
1 'polypeptide(L)'
;MSPHSDNASASGVVTTVRGTVLDVQFDGTSPAIGTGLYCQVSEDSVITAYVHSHLGEGAVRAIAIDSTRGLSLGWQVTSDGRPIDVVVGDELLGRVVDLKGSPLDGGATIKAVTRWPLHRTPPPPSERRTGNEIYSTGIKVIDLFCPFTLSQALSWLRLPAKQPLMEQPVGYSAAMANKRAS
;
A
#
# COMPACT_ATOMS: atom_id res chain seq x y z
N MET A 1 15.02 22.43 7.70
CA MET A 1 15.80 21.31 7.13
C MET A 1 15.80 21.48 5.63
N SER A 2 16.94 21.87 5.09
CA SER A 2 17.15 22.08 3.66
C SER A 2 16.97 20.75 2.90
N PRO A 3 16.41 20.74 1.68
CA PRO A 3 16.40 19.54 0.87
C PRO A 3 17.85 19.25 0.48
N HIS A 4 18.39 18.14 0.95
CA HIS A 4 19.66 17.62 0.43
C HIS A 4 19.34 17.01 -0.93
N SER A 5 19.28 17.85 -1.97
CA SER A 5 19.12 17.39 -3.35
C SER A 5 20.49 17.06 -3.93
N ASP A 6 21.13 16.01 -3.41
CA ASP A 6 22.11 15.25 -4.18
C ASP A 6 21.31 14.25 -5.03
N ASN A 7 20.82 14.73 -6.19
CA ASN A 7 20.23 13.90 -7.24
C ASN A 7 21.35 13.09 -7.92
N ALA A 8 22.00 12.21 -7.16
CA ALA A 8 22.92 11.23 -7.70
C ALA A 8 22.13 9.96 -8.00
N SER A 9 21.99 9.63 -9.29
CA SER A 9 21.50 8.33 -9.71
C SER A 9 22.37 7.25 -9.06
N ALA A 10 21.82 6.54 -8.08
CA ALA A 10 22.54 5.51 -7.35
C ALA A 10 22.18 4.14 -7.96
N SER A 11 23.21 3.33 -8.21
CA SER A 11 23.05 1.93 -8.63
C SER A 11 23.37 1.03 -7.45
N GLY A 12 22.58 0.00 -7.28
CA GLY A 12 22.77 -1.02 -6.27
C GLY A 12 22.42 -2.40 -6.80
N VAL A 13 22.58 -3.40 -5.94
CA VAL A 13 22.35 -4.81 -6.25
C VAL A 13 21.47 -5.43 -5.17
N VAL A 14 20.48 -6.22 -5.57
CA VAL A 14 19.61 -6.97 -4.64
C VAL A 14 20.43 -8.06 -3.95
N THR A 15 20.56 -7.99 -2.62
CA THR A 15 21.29 -8.98 -1.82
C THR A 15 20.37 -9.99 -1.15
N THR A 16 19.11 -9.66 -0.92
CA THR A 16 18.13 -10.57 -0.32
C THR A 16 16.71 -10.19 -0.74
N VAL A 17 15.86 -11.21 -0.95
CA VAL A 17 14.43 -11.07 -1.25
C VAL A 17 13.63 -11.89 -0.24
N ARG A 18 12.77 -11.24 0.55
CA ARG A 18 11.89 -11.87 1.55
C ARG A 18 10.45 -11.38 1.36
N GLY A 19 9.69 -12.10 0.55
CA GLY A 19 8.35 -11.67 0.16
C GLY A 19 8.43 -10.34 -0.60
N THR A 20 7.84 -9.28 -0.06
CA THR A 20 7.91 -7.91 -0.62
C THR A 20 9.08 -7.08 -0.07
N VAL A 21 9.82 -7.59 0.91
CA VAL A 21 10.96 -6.89 1.50
C VAL A 21 12.23 -7.25 0.74
N LEU A 22 12.94 -6.23 0.28
CA LEU A 22 14.19 -6.34 -0.47
C LEU A 22 15.30 -5.70 0.34
N ASP A 23 16.44 -6.38 0.45
CA ASP A 23 17.67 -5.72 0.90
C ASP A 23 18.54 -5.45 -0.33
N VAL A 24 19.02 -4.21 -0.46
CA VAL A 24 19.77 -3.72 -1.62
C VAL A 24 21.08 -3.10 -1.14
N GLN A 25 22.20 -3.54 -1.71
CA GLN A 25 23.51 -2.99 -1.46
C GLN A 25 23.83 -1.92 -2.50
N PHE A 26 24.21 -0.73 -2.06
CA PHE A 26 24.75 0.32 -2.92
C PHE A 26 26.27 0.40 -2.73
N ASP A 27 27.01 0.62 -3.82
CA ASP A 27 28.48 0.75 -3.80
C ASP A 27 28.94 2.15 -3.37
N GLY A 28 28.00 3.10 -3.23
CA GLY A 28 28.27 4.48 -2.85
C GLY A 28 27.25 4.99 -1.84
N THR A 29 26.81 6.24 -2.00
CA THR A 29 25.83 6.86 -1.10
C THR A 29 24.49 6.13 -1.20
N SER A 30 24.02 5.59 -0.08
CA SER A 30 22.69 4.98 0.01
C SER A 30 21.60 6.04 -0.18
N PRO A 31 20.56 5.80 -1.01
CA PRO A 31 19.47 6.76 -1.19
C PRO A 31 18.71 7.04 0.12
N ALA A 32 18.10 8.23 0.24
CA ALA A 32 17.35 8.62 1.43
C ALA A 32 16.11 7.75 1.65
N ILE A 33 15.61 7.69 2.89
CA ILE A 33 14.35 7.01 3.22
C ILE A 33 13.20 7.65 2.42
N GLY A 34 12.33 6.80 1.87
CA GLY A 34 11.23 7.18 1.00
C GLY A 34 11.61 7.34 -0.48
N THR A 35 12.89 7.21 -0.84
CA THR A 35 13.34 7.29 -2.25
C THR A 35 12.86 6.08 -3.05
N GLY A 36 12.43 6.31 -4.29
CA GLY A 36 12.02 5.28 -5.23
C GLY A 36 13.22 4.46 -5.75
N LEU A 37 13.04 3.15 -5.83
CA LEU A 37 13.98 2.19 -6.39
C LEU A 37 13.30 1.42 -7.52
N TYR A 38 14.02 1.21 -8.61
CA TYR A 38 13.51 0.57 -9.82
C TYR A 38 14.41 -0.61 -10.19
N CYS A 39 13.82 -1.80 -10.22
CA CYS A 39 14.52 -3.02 -10.61
C CYS A 39 14.04 -3.44 -11.99
N GLN A 40 14.92 -3.42 -12.99
CA GLN A 40 14.58 -3.87 -14.34
C GLN A 40 14.60 -5.40 -14.39
N VAL A 41 13.45 -6.02 -14.70
CA VAL A 41 13.26 -7.48 -14.71
C VAL A 41 13.42 -8.08 -16.08
N SER A 42 12.85 -7.40 -17.06
CA SER A 42 12.90 -7.69 -18.49
C SER A 42 12.64 -6.37 -19.21
N GLU A 43 12.69 -6.32 -20.53
CA GLU A 43 12.46 -5.07 -21.29
C GLU A 43 11.13 -4.38 -20.93
N ASP A 44 10.08 -5.17 -20.65
CA ASP A 44 8.73 -4.66 -20.38
C ASP A 44 8.32 -4.67 -18.90
N SER A 45 9.17 -5.12 -17.98
CA SER A 45 8.81 -5.28 -16.57
C SER A 45 9.79 -4.57 -15.64
N VAL A 46 9.27 -3.58 -14.92
CA VAL A 46 9.98 -2.85 -13.87
C VAL A 46 9.26 -3.08 -12.56
N ILE A 47 9.99 -3.55 -11.54
CA ILE A 47 9.48 -3.64 -10.18
C ILE A 47 9.86 -2.36 -9.46
N THR A 48 8.85 -1.63 -8.99
CA THR A 48 9.05 -0.45 -8.15
C THR A 48 9.10 -0.85 -6.67
N ALA A 49 10.08 -0.32 -5.96
CA ALA A 49 10.23 -0.39 -4.52
C ALA A 49 10.56 0.99 -3.94
N TYR A 50 10.52 1.16 -2.62
CA TYR A 50 11.01 2.37 -1.97
C TYR A 50 11.86 2.04 -0.76
N VAL A 51 12.83 2.91 -0.46
CA VAL A 51 13.70 2.76 0.71
C VAL A 51 12.86 2.95 1.98
N HIS A 52 12.80 1.91 2.81
CA HIS A 52 12.11 1.95 4.09
C HIS A 52 13.07 2.33 5.23
N SER A 53 14.27 1.76 5.24
CA SER A 53 15.28 2.02 6.29
C SER A 53 16.69 1.77 5.78
N HIS A 54 17.68 2.39 6.42
CA HIS A 54 19.09 2.08 6.22
C HIS A 54 19.52 0.93 7.12
N LEU A 55 20.31 0.00 6.58
CA LEU A 55 20.87 -1.13 7.33
C LEU A 55 22.33 -0.89 7.75
N GLY A 56 22.98 0.13 7.16
CA GLY A 56 24.39 0.46 7.38
C GLY A 56 25.27 0.08 6.18
N GLU A 57 26.46 0.66 6.08
CA GLU A 57 27.47 0.32 5.06
C GLU A 57 26.95 0.36 3.61
N GLY A 58 26.07 1.32 3.28
CA GLY A 58 25.47 1.44 1.94
C GLY A 58 24.33 0.46 1.66
N ALA A 59 24.01 -0.44 2.60
CA ALA A 59 22.85 -1.32 2.51
C ALA A 59 21.57 -0.63 2.96
N VAL A 60 20.48 -0.86 2.22
CA VAL A 60 19.15 -0.39 2.55
C VAL A 60 18.13 -1.52 2.52
N ARG A 61 17.10 -1.39 3.35
CA ARG A 61 15.90 -2.20 3.27
C ARG A 61 14.84 -1.43 2.51
N ALA A 62 14.32 -2.04 1.46
CA ALA A 62 13.28 -1.52 0.61
C ALA A 62 12.03 -2.38 0.67
N ILE A 63 10.88 -1.76 0.41
CA ILE A 63 9.59 -2.43 0.30
C ILE A 63 9.14 -2.32 -1.15
N ALA A 64 8.92 -3.46 -1.80
CA ALA A 64 8.37 -3.53 -3.14
C ALA A 64 6.89 -3.16 -3.12
N ILE A 65 6.50 -2.29 -4.06
CA ILE A 65 5.11 -1.93 -4.34
C ILE A 65 4.50 -2.95 -5.30
N ASP A 66 5.29 -3.40 -6.25
CA ASP A 66 4.91 -4.42 -7.22
C ASP A 66 5.16 -5.84 -6.70
N SER A 67 4.62 -6.82 -7.42
CA SER A 67 4.96 -8.23 -7.18
C SER A 67 6.47 -8.44 -7.37
N THR A 68 7.12 -9.01 -6.37
CA THR A 68 8.55 -9.39 -6.44
C THR A 68 8.79 -10.67 -7.24
N ARG A 69 7.78 -11.19 -7.95
CA ARG A 69 7.90 -12.40 -8.74
C ARG A 69 8.86 -12.17 -9.91
N GLY A 70 9.85 -13.05 -10.03
CA GLY A 70 10.89 -12.95 -11.07
C GLY A 70 12.11 -12.14 -10.63
N LEU A 71 12.04 -11.42 -9.50
CA LEU A 71 13.20 -10.76 -8.92
C LEU A 71 14.15 -11.82 -8.32
N SER A 72 15.43 -11.75 -8.68
CA SER A 72 16.46 -12.65 -8.20
C SER A 72 17.59 -11.87 -7.51
N LEU A 73 18.40 -12.58 -6.73
CA LEU A 73 19.63 -12.03 -6.15
C LEU A 73 20.59 -11.58 -7.25
N GLY A 74 21.38 -10.53 -6.98
CA GLY A 74 22.34 -10.01 -7.94
C GLY A 74 21.74 -9.05 -8.98
N TRP A 75 20.44 -8.78 -8.92
CA TRP A 75 19.79 -7.89 -9.87
C TRP A 75 20.09 -6.42 -9.62
N GLN A 76 20.25 -5.68 -10.72
CA GLN A 76 20.58 -4.27 -10.68
C GLN A 76 19.34 -3.44 -10.29
N VAL A 77 19.56 -2.53 -9.35
CA VAL A 77 18.58 -1.58 -8.84
C VAL A 77 19.07 -0.19 -9.15
N THR A 78 18.21 0.65 -9.70
CA THR A 78 18.50 2.06 -9.93
C THR A 78 17.61 2.94 -9.05
N SER A 79 18.16 4.06 -8.60
CA SER A 79 17.45 5.11 -7.87
C SER A 79 17.51 6.40 -8.67
N ASP A 80 16.39 7.12 -8.73
CA ASP A 80 16.30 8.45 -9.33
C ASP A 80 16.59 9.58 -8.32
N GLY A 81 16.86 9.22 -7.05
CA GLY A 81 17.08 10.15 -5.96
C GLY A 81 15.81 10.88 -5.49
N ARG A 82 14.65 10.56 -6.06
CA ARG A 82 13.37 11.23 -5.76
C ARG A 82 12.55 10.41 -4.79
N PRO A 83 11.83 11.06 -3.86
CA PRO A 83 10.82 10.37 -3.06
C PRO A 83 9.80 9.70 -3.98
N ILE A 84 9.37 8.50 -3.60
CA ILE A 84 8.26 7.86 -4.29
C ILE A 84 7.00 8.71 -4.16
N ASP A 85 6.28 8.86 -5.27
CA ASP A 85 5.13 9.73 -5.38
C ASP A 85 3.92 9.01 -5.96
N VAL A 86 2.75 9.59 -5.70
CA VAL A 86 1.45 9.09 -6.17
C VAL A 86 0.73 10.22 -6.90
N VAL A 87 -0.04 9.85 -7.92
CA VAL A 87 -0.91 10.80 -8.63
C VAL A 87 -2.01 11.29 -7.70
N VAL A 88 -2.34 12.57 -7.81
CA VAL A 88 -3.44 13.19 -7.06
C VAL A 88 -4.15 14.19 -7.96
N GLY A 89 -5.46 14.32 -7.76
CA GLY A 89 -6.26 15.31 -8.48
C GLY A 89 -7.68 14.81 -8.74
N ASP A 90 -8.49 15.69 -9.32
CA ASP A 90 -9.90 15.43 -9.61
C ASP A 90 -10.07 14.36 -10.71
N GLU A 91 -9.04 14.13 -11.53
CA GLU A 91 -8.99 13.09 -12.56
C GLU A 91 -9.11 11.66 -12.00
N LEU A 92 -8.88 11.47 -10.70
CA LEU A 92 -9.01 10.18 -10.01
C LEU A 92 -10.42 9.92 -9.49
N LEU A 93 -11.29 10.94 -9.44
CA LEU A 93 -12.63 10.79 -8.86
C LEU A 93 -13.45 9.77 -9.64
N GLY A 94 -13.94 8.75 -8.93
CA GLY A 94 -14.73 7.65 -9.51
C GLY A 94 -13.93 6.58 -10.24
N ARG A 95 -12.59 6.65 -10.25
CA ARG A 95 -11.70 5.65 -10.85
C ARG A 95 -11.23 4.63 -9.82
N VAL A 96 -10.92 3.42 -10.27
CA VAL A 96 -10.18 2.43 -9.47
C VAL A 96 -8.73 2.42 -9.97
N VAL A 97 -7.78 2.74 -9.09
CA VAL A 97 -6.36 2.90 -9.45
C VAL A 97 -5.45 2.10 -8.52
N ASP A 98 -4.29 1.69 -9.04
CA ASP A 98 -3.20 1.16 -8.23
C ASP A 98 -2.42 2.28 -7.51
N LEU A 99 -1.43 1.90 -6.70
CA LEU A 99 -0.60 2.86 -5.96
C LEU A 99 0.22 3.79 -6.88
N LYS A 100 0.56 3.35 -8.09
CA LYS A 100 1.35 4.12 -9.07
C LYS A 100 0.47 5.06 -9.90
N GLY A 101 -0.85 4.91 -9.83
CA GLY A 101 -1.84 5.68 -10.59
C GLY A 101 -2.36 4.98 -11.84
N SER A 102 -2.01 3.72 -12.07
CA SER A 102 -2.50 2.94 -13.21
C SER A 102 -3.96 2.54 -12.98
N PRO A 103 -4.85 2.69 -13.98
CA PRO A 103 -6.25 2.30 -13.84
C PRO A 103 -6.40 0.78 -13.77
N LEU A 104 -7.19 0.30 -12.81
CA LEU A 104 -7.60 -1.10 -12.62
C LEU A 104 -9.06 -1.34 -13.04
N ASP A 105 -9.76 -0.28 -13.47
CA ASP A 105 -11.16 -0.31 -13.90
C ASP A 105 -11.35 -0.58 -15.40
N GLY A 106 -10.27 -0.87 -16.14
CA GLY A 106 -10.31 -1.08 -17.60
C GLY A 106 -10.58 0.19 -18.41
N GLY A 107 -10.63 1.35 -17.76
CA GLY A 107 -10.78 2.64 -18.44
C GLY A 107 -9.47 3.14 -19.06
N ALA A 108 -9.55 4.30 -19.71
CA ALA A 108 -8.39 4.93 -20.32
C ALA A 108 -7.33 5.37 -19.28
N THR A 109 -6.08 5.47 -19.73
CA THR A 109 -4.96 6.01 -18.95
C THR A 109 -5.31 7.38 -18.38
N ILE A 110 -5.04 7.55 -17.09
CA ILE A 110 -5.32 8.80 -16.38
C ILE A 110 -4.20 9.80 -16.68
N LYS A 111 -4.55 10.91 -17.33
CA LYS A 111 -3.62 12.01 -17.58
C LYS A 111 -3.56 12.92 -16.36
N ALA A 112 -2.94 12.41 -15.29
CA ALA A 112 -2.75 13.18 -14.07
C ALA A 112 -1.60 14.18 -14.22
N VAL A 113 -1.80 15.40 -13.73
CA VAL A 113 -0.81 16.49 -13.84
C VAL A 113 -0.01 16.63 -12.55
N THR A 114 -0.63 16.31 -11.40
CA THR A 114 -0.04 16.55 -10.09
C THR A 114 0.34 15.23 -9.42
N ARG A 115 1.55 15.19 -8.86
CA ARG A 115 2.06 14.05 -8.07
C ARG A 115 2.51 14.53 -6.72
N TRP A 116 2.14 13.82 -5.66
CA TRP A 116 2.53 14.11 -4.29
C TRP A 116 3.39 12.98 -3.72
N PRO A 117 4.44 13.30 -2.93
CA PRO A 117 5.26 12.27 -2.30
C PRO A 117 4.44 11.46 -1.30
N LEU A 118 4.70 10.15 -1.24
CA LEU A 118 4.02 9.22 -0.33
C LEU A 118 4.28 9.60 1.13
N HIS A 119 5.51 9.99 1.44
CA HIS A 119 5.91 10.48 2.75
C HIS A 119 5.86 12.01 2.79
N ARG A 120 4.99 12.55 3.64
CA ARG A 120 4.90 13.98 3.92
C ARG A 120 4.97 14.24 5.41
N THR A 121 5.66 15.32 5.76
CA THR A 121 5.72 15.80 7.12
C THR A 121 4.30 16.21 7.56
N PRO A 122 3.88 15.86 8.78
CA PRO A 122 2.60 16.33 9.30
C PRO A 122 2.58 17.87 9.36
N PRO A 123 1.39 18.49 9.27
CA PRO A 123 1.26 19.94 9.35
C PRO A 123 1.78 20.47 10.70
N PRO A 124 2.41 21.66 10.72
CA PRO A 124 2.97 22.25 11.93
C PRO A 124 1.85 22.65 12.91
N PRO A 125 2.14 22.76 14.23
CA PRO A 125 1.14 23.13 15.23
C PRO A 125 0.39 24.44 14.94
N SER A 126 1.05 25.41 14.31
CA SER A 126 0.47 26.71 13.94
C SER A 126 -0.65 26.63 12.89
N GLU A 127 -0.63 25.61 12.03
CA GLU A 127 -1.64 25.39 10.98
C GLU A 127 -2.77 24.46 11.43
N ARG A 128 -2.60 23.79 12.58
CA ARG A 128 -3.62 22.88 13.12
C ARG A 128 -4.79 23.68 13.66
N ARG A 129 -5.94 23.57 13.01
CA ARG A 129 -7.19 24.16 13.49
C ARG A 129 -7.84 23.24 14.53
N THR A 130 -8.11 23.76 15.72
CA THR A 130 -9.04 23.15 16.67
C THR A 130 -10.47 23.47 16.22
N GLY A 131 -10.99 22.65 15.30
CA GLY A 131 -12.37 22.77 14.82
C GLY A 131 -13.35 22.15 15.82
N ASN A 132 -14.13 22.99 16.49
CA ASN A 132 -15.30 22.57 17.29
C ASN A 132 -16.59 22.57 16.46
N GLU A 133 -16.51 22.75 15.14
CA GLU A 133 -17.67 22.73 14.27
C GLU A 133 -18.19 21.31 14.09
N ILE A 134 -19.46 21.11 14.43
CA ILE A 134 -20.15 19.82 14.28
C ILE A 134 -20.41 19.58 12.79
N TYR A 135 -19.99 18.42 12.31
CA TYR A 135 -20.29 17.93 10.97
C TYR A 135 -21.62 17.16 10.98
N SER A 136 -22.65 17.71 10.34
CA SER A 136 -23.93 17.01 10.19
C SER A 136 -23.85 15.99 9.07
N THR A 137 -24.14 14.72 9.40
CA THR A 137 -24.12 13.61 8.45
C THR A 137 -25.45 13.41 7.75
N GLY A 138 -26.55 13.94 8.31
CA GLY A 138 -27.91 13.66 7.88
C GLY A 138 -28.45 12.32 8.37
N ILE A 139 -27.65 11.54 9.12
CA ILE A 139 -28.05 10.27 9.70
C ILE A 139 -28.47 10.51 11.16
N LYS A 140 -29.78 10.48 11.42
CA LYS A 140 -30.39 10.86 12.72
C LYS A 140 -29.71 10.21 13.94
N VAL A 141 -29.40 8.91 13.86
CA VAL A 141 -28.78 8.20 14.99
C VAL A 141 -27.36 8.69 15.28
N ILE A 142 -26.60 9.05 14.23
CA ILE A 142 -25.24 9.56 14.38
C ILE A 142 -25.31 11.00 14.88
N ASP A 143 -26.08 11.85 14.21
CA ASP A 143 -26.17 13.28 14.53
C ASP A 143 -26.72 13.54 15.95
N LEU A 144 -27.56 12.64 16.50
CA LEU A 144 -28.12 12.78 17.85
C LEU A 144 -27.23 12.16 18.95
N PHE A 145 -26.72 10.94 18.75
CA PHE A 145 -26.04 10.19 19.81
C PHE A 145 -24.51 10.30 19.77
N CYS A 146 -23.93 10.52 18.59
CA CYS A 146 -22.48 10.60 18.42
C CYS A 146 -22.11 11.65 17.35
N PRO A 147 -22.46 12.93 17.58
CA PRO A 147 -22.05 14.00 16.67
C PRO A 147 -20.51 14.14 16.69
N PHE A 148 -19.93 14.39 15.52
CA PHE A 148 -18.50 14.55 15.36
C PHE A 148 -18.16 15.85 14.62
N THR A 149 -16.89 16.22 14.66
CA THR A 149 -16.33 17.47 14.13
C THR A 149 -15.52 17.20 12.86
N LEU A 150 -15.41 18.19 11.98
CA LEU A 150 -14.76 18.07 10.66
C LEU A 150 -13.32 17.50 10.68
N SER A 151 -12.59 17.66 11.79
CA SER A 151 -11.16 17.31 11.87
C SER A 151 -10.87 16.05 12.71
N GLN A 152 -11.89 15.31 13.15
CA GLN A 152 -11.68 14.12 13.98
C GLN A 152 -11.67 12.82 13.17
N ALA A 153 -10.84 11.85 13.60
CA ALA A 153 -10.85 10.51 13.04
C ALA A 153 -12.01 9.70 13.63
N LEU A 154 -12.81 9.07 12.76
CA LEU A 154 -13.90 8.18 13.16
C LEU A 154 -13.47 6.73 13.08
N SER A 155 -13.81 5.96 14.11
CA SER A 155 -13.56 4.52 14.17
C SER A 155 -14.88 3.77 14.14
N TRP A 156 -14.99 2.80 13.24
CA TRP A 156 -16.19 1.96 13.09
C TRP A 156 -15.89 0.55 13.57
N LEU A 157 -16.54 0.12 14.65
CA LEU A 157 -16.43 -1.25 15.14
C LEU A 157 -17.65 -2.05 14.70
N ARG A 158 -17.42 -3.03 13.80
CA ARG A 158 -18.44 -4.00 13.42
C ARG A 158 -18.18 -5.31 14.15
N LEU A 159 -19.12 -5.74 14.98
CA LEU A 159 -19.13 -7.11 15.48
C LEU A 159 -19.63 -8.04 14.36
N PRO A 160 -19.03 -9.23 14.20
CA PRO A 160 -19.55 -10.20 13.24
C PRO A 160 -21.01 -10.51 13.58
N ALA A 161 -21.84 -10.62 12.54
CA ALA A 161 -23.20 -11.07 12.73
C ALA A 161 -23.16 -12.47 13.39
N LYS A 162 -23.99 -12.71 14.40
CA LYS A 162 -24.19 -14.07 14.91
C LYS A 162 -24.64 -14.93 13.74
N GLN A 163 -23.81 -15.89 13.32
CA GLN A 163 -24.26 -16.95 12.42
C GLN A 163 -25.45 -17.64 13.11
N PRO A 164 -26.63 -17.76 12.47
CA PRO A 164 -27.67 -18.59 13.03
C PRO A 164 -27.12 -20.02 13.18
N LEU A 165 -27.32 -20.61 14.35
CA LEU A 165 -26.96 -22.01 14.59
C LEU A 165 -27.73 -22.86 13.58
N MET A 166 -27.02 -23.42 12.63
CA MET A 166 -27.56 -24.36 11.67
C MET A 166 -27.85 -25.65 12.44
N GLU A 167 -29.12 -25.89 12.80
CA GLU A 167 -29.52 -27.16 13.40
C GLU A 167 -29.22 -28.28 12.39
N GLN A 168 -28.20 -29.08 12.69
CA GLN A 168 -27.89 -30.30 11.95
C GLN A 168 -29.03 -31.29 12.22
N PRO A 169 -29.78 -31.76 11.20
CA PRO A 169 -30.77 -32.81 11.44
C PRO A 169 -30.03 -34.10 11.84
N VAL A 170 -30.34 -34.58 13.04
CA VAL A 170 -29.83 -35.86 13.56
C VAL A 170 -30.56 -36.99 12.79
N GLY A 171 -29.99 -37.41 11.67
CA GLY A 171 -30.48 -38.50 10.83
C GLY A 171 -29.62 -39.75 10.98
N TYR A 172 -30.16 -40.75 11.69
CA TYR A 172 -29.58 -42.06 11.97
C TYR A 172 -29.19 -42.82 10.68
N SER A 173 -27.94 -43.30 10.58
CA SER A 173 -27.49 -44.21 9.51
C SER A 173 -27.90 -45.64 9.86
N ALA A 174 -28.90 -46.17 9.16
CA ALA A 174 -29.28 -47.57 9.19
C ALA A 174 -29.43 -48.11 7.77
N ALA A 175 -28.37 -48.69 7.21
CA ALA A 175 -28.45 -49.59 6.07
C ALA A 175 -27.18 -50.46 5.93
N MET A 176 -26.96 -51.36 6.90
CA MET A 176 -26.34 -52.66 6.62
C MET A 176 -27.49 -53.66 6.43
N ALA A 177 -27.71 -54.16 5.21
CA ALA A 177 -28.27 -55.50 4.95
C ALA A 177 -28.39 -55.81 3.44
N ASN A 178 -27.35 -56.47 2.92
CA ASN A 178 -27.43 -57.74 2.19
C ASN A 178 -28.42 -57.89 1.01
N LYS A 179 -27.88 -58.17 -0.19
CA LYS A 179 -28.36 -59.29 -1.01
C LYS A 179 -27.27 -59.78 -1.99
N ARG A 180 -26.84 -61.02 -1.74
CA ARG A 180 -26.10 -61.91 -2.64
C ARG A 180 -26.99 -62.38 -3.82
N ALA A 181 -26.30 -62.82 -4.88
CA ALA A 181 -26.67 -63.82 -5.89
C ALA A 181 -27.70 -63.45 -6.97
N SER A 182 -27.25 -63.20 -8.21
CA SER A 182 -27.01 -64.19 -9.28
C SER A 182 -26.30 -63.55 -10.46
#